data_AF-A0A9E4YHR9-F1
#
_entry.id   AF-A0A9E4YHR9-F1
#
_cell.length_a   1.000
_cell.length_b   1.000
_cell.length_c   1.000
_cell.angle_alpha   90.00
_cell.angle_beta   90.00
_cell.angle_gamma   90.00
#
_symmetry.space_group_name_H-M   'P 1'
#
loop_
_entity.id
_entity.type
_entity.pdbx_description
1 polymer ?
#
loop_
_entity_poly.entity_id
_entity_poly.type
_entity_poly.pdbx_seq_one_letter_code
_entity_poly.pdbx_strand_id
1 'polypeptide(L)'
;MTNWSGDPDDIYSSLGVKRVITASGTTTQYGGSKMRPEIMEAMNKAASMMVNIDDLNRAASKAIADATGAEAGFVSGGSASGLVLQAAAVVAGSDPARMRLLPDT
;
A
#
# COMPACT_ATOMS: atom_id res chain seq x y z
N MET A 1 31.12 11.34 -18.81
CA MET A 1 29.75 11.05 -18.36
C MET A 1 29.33 9.75 -19.01
N THR A 2 29.35 8.66 -18.26
CA THR A 2 29.08 7.31 -18.77
C THR A 2 27.61 7.21 -19.20
N ASN A 3 27.39 7.05 -20.51
CA ASN A 3 26.10 6.65 -21.05
C ASN A 3 25.80 5.24 -20.51
N TRP A 4 24.91 5.16 -19.54
CA TRP A 4 24.31 3.89 -19.15
C TRP A 4 23.33 3.52 -20.26
N SER A 5 23.76 2.65 -21.16
CA SER A 5 22.88 2.05 -22.18
C SER A 5 21.87 1.18 -21.43
N GLY A 6 20.65 1.70 -21.29
CA GLY A 6 19.55 0.97 -20.67
C GLY A 6 19.36 -0.39 -21.34
N ASP A 7 19.12 -1.42 -20.52
CA ASP A 7 18.66 -2.72 -20.98
C ASP A 7 17.39 -2.52 -21.84
N PRO A 8 17.34 -3.02 -23.09
CA PRO A 8 16.17 -2.92 -23.96
C PRO A 8 14.90 -3.50 -23.32
N ASP A 9 15.04 -4.45 -22.40
CA ASP A 9 13.93 -5.07 -21.66
C ASP A 9 13.52 -4.27 -20.40
N ASP A 10 14.15 -3.11 -20.15
CA ASP A 10 13.81 -2.22 -19.04
C ASP A 10 12.52 -1.44 -19.33
N ILE A 11 11.48 -1.70 -18.54
CA ILE A 11 10.18 -1.03 -18.61
C ILE A 11 10.31 0.50 -18.54
N TYR A 12 11.26 1.06 -17.78
CA TYR A 12 11.43 2.51 -17.71
C TYR A 12 12.09 3.08 -18.96
N SER A 13 13.00 2.34 -19.60
CA SER A 13 13.62 2.74 -20.86
C SER A 13 12.59 2.82 -21.99
N SER A 14 11.65 1.86 -22.07
CA SER A 14 10.57 1.88 -23.07
C SER A 14 9.60 3.05 -22.87
N LEU A 15 9.47 3.55 -21.64
CA LEU A 15 8.70 4.75 -21.30
C LEU A 15 9.50 6.06 -21.43
N GLY A 16 10.78 6.01 -21.83
CA GLY A 16 11.66 7.18 -21.90
C GLY A 16 12.05 7.78 -20.54
N VAL A 17 11.85 7.03 -19.45
CA VAL A 17 12.13 7.46 -18.08
C VAL A 17 13.53 7.02 -17.67
N LYS A 18 14.34 7.97 -17.18
CA LYS A 18 15.69 7.67 -16.69
C LYS A 18 15.66 7.08 -15.29
N ARG A 19 16.37 5.98 -15.11
CA ARG A 19 16.61 5.40 -13.79
C ARG A 19 17.57 6.28 -12.98
N VAL A 20 17.38 6.27 -11.66
CA VAL A 20 18.18 7.05 -10.71
C VAL A 20 18.79 6.12 -9.66
N ILE A 21 20.00 6.45 -9.23
CA ILE A 21 20.62 5.88 -8.02
C ILE A 21 20.48 6.95 -6.95
N THR A 22 19.83 6.63 -5.84
CA THR A 22 19.66 7.54 -4.70
C THR A 22 20.30 6.98 -3.44
N ALA A 23 21.05 7.85 -2.74
CA ALA A 23 21.61 7.61 -1.42
C ALA A 23 20.91 8.44 -0.32
N SER A 24 19.78 9.10 -0.64
CA SER A 24 19.00 9.93 0.29
C SER A 24 17.98 9.15 1.13
N GLY A 25 18.04 7.82 1.15
CA GLY A 25 17.07 6.98 1.84
C GLY A 25 15.69 6.97 1.17
N THR A 26 14.62 6.85 1.96
CA THR A 26 13.23 6.83 1.47
C THR A 26 12.82 8.20 0.93
N THR A 27 12.75 8.35 -0.39
CA THR A 27 12.43 9.63 -1.04
C THR A 27 11.16 9.51 -1.89
N THR A 28 10.13 10.30 -1.58
CA THR A 28 8.82 10.25 -2.25
C THR A 28 8.92 10.47 -3.76
N GLN A 29 9.75 11.43 -4.19
CA GLN A 29 9.98 11.70 -5.62
C GLN A 29 10.48 10.47 -6.40
N TYR A 30 11.13 9.53 -5.71
CA TYR A 30 11.68 8.30 -6.30
C TYR A 30 10.89 7.04 -5.92
N GLY A 31 9.65 7.20 -5.42
CA GLY A 31 8.79 6.06 -5.07
C GLY A 31 9.10 5.42 -3.70
N GLY A 32 9.86 6.09 -2.84
CA GLY A 32 10.16 5.62 -1.49
C GLY A 32 11.33 4.64 -1.46
N SER A 33 11.07 3.41 -1.00
CA SER A 33 12.07 2.34 -0.88
C SER A 33 11.78 1.18 -1.81
N LYS A 34 12.83 0.45 -2.20
CA LYS A 34 12.69 -0.78 -2.96
C LYS A 34 12.08 -1.88 -2.09
N MET A 35 11.17 -2.64 -2.68
CA MET A 35 10.63 -3.85 -2.08
C MET A 35 11.69 -4.95 -2.00
N ARG A 36 11.70 -5.71 -0.91
CA ARG A 36 12.59 -6.87 -0.73
C ARG A 36 12.13 -8.03 -1.65
N PRO A 37 13.03 -8.86 -2.21
CA PRO A 37 12.69 -9.94 -3.13
C PRO A 37 11.58 -10.89 -2.66
N GLU A 38 11.63 -11.29 -1.39
CA GLU A 38 10.66 -12.18 -0.76
C GLU A 38 9.24 -11.60 -0.71
N ILE A 39 9.10 -10.27 -0.68
CA ILE A 39 7.78 -9.61 -0.70
C ILE A 39 7.22 -9.63 -2.13
N MET A 40 8.07 -9.38 -3.14
CA MET A 40 7.67 -9.49 -4.55
C MET A 40 7.23 -10.92 -4.89
N GLU A 41 7.92 -11.93 -4.36
CA GLU A 41 7.54 -13.34 -4.53
C GLU A 41 6.19 -13.64 -3.87
N ALA A 42 5.96 -13.16 -2.64
CA ALA A 42 4.67 -13.34 -1.95
C ALA A 42 3.51 -12.66 -2.70
N MET A 43 3.72 -11.45 -3.20
CA MET A 43 2.72 -10.73 -4.01
C MET A 43 2.37 -11.49 -5.30
N ASN A 44 3.37 -12.00 -6.01
CA ASN A 44 3.16 -12.79 -7.23
C ASN A 44 2.34 -14.06 -6.95
N LYS A 45 2.61 -14.75 -5.83
CA LYS A 45 1.81 -15.93 -5.42
C LYS A 45 0.36 -15.54 -5.14
N ALA A 46 0.15 -14.49 -4.34
CA ALA A 46 -1.17 -14.03 -3.95
C ALA A 46 -2.03 -13.53 -5.12
N ALA A 47 -1.42 -12.90 -6.13
CA ALA A 47 -2.12 -12.31 -7.27
C ALA A 47 -2.94 -13.31 -8.12
N SER A 48 -2.64 -14.60 -8.01
CA SER A 48 -3.33 -15.67 -8.75
C SER A 48 -4.46 -16.35 -7.96
N MET A 49 -4.74 -15.88 -6.74
CA MET A 49 -5.67 -16.51 -5.81
C MET A 49 -6.85 -15.59 -5.50
N MET A 50 -8.02 -16.18 -5.28
CA MET A 50 -9.20 -15.47 -4.79
C MET A 50 -9.46 -15.87 -3.34
N VAL A 51 -9.73 -14.89 -2.48
CA VAL A 51 -10.01 -15.09 -1.06
C VAL A 51 -11.19 -14.23 -0.63
N ASN A 52 -11.80 -14.57 0.50
CA ASN A 52 -12.69 -13.64 1.17
C ASN A 52 -11.86 -12.47 1.75
N ILE A 53 -12.19 -11.24 1.34
CA ILE A 53 -11.44 -10.05 1.74
C ILE A 53 -11.63 -9.71 3.22
N ASP A 54 -12.77 -10.06 3.82
CA ASP A 54 -12.98 -9.86 5.26
C ASP A 54 -12.05 -10.76 6.08
N ASP A 55 -11.83 -12.00 5.65
CA ASP A 55 -10.89 -12.92 6.31
C ASP A 55 -9.45 -12.44 6.16
N LEU A 56 -9.08 -11.94 4.98
CA LEU A 56 -7.77 -11.35 4.74
C LEU A 56 -7.54 -10.12 5.64
N ASN A 57 -8.54 -9.25 5.78
CA ASN A 57 -8.47 -8.07 6.65
C ASN A 57 -8.35 -8.46 8.13
N ARG A 58 -9.04 -9.53 8.58
CA ARG A 58 -8.89 -10.06 9.94
C ARG A 58 -7.47 -10.57 10.19
N ALA A 59 -6.91 -11.32 9.24
CA ALA A 59 -5.53 -11.80 9.33
C ALA A 59 -4.51 -10.65 9.33
N ALA A 60 -4.70 -9.64 8.48
CA ALA A 60 -3.85 -8.45 8.43
C ALA A 60 -3.93 -7.64 9.73
N SER A 61 -5.14 -7.46 10.28
CA SER A 61 -5.36 -6.78 11.56
C SER A 61 -4.58 -7.46 12.69
N LYS A 62 -4.64 -8.80 12.77
CA LYS A 62 -3.86 -9.58 13.73
C LYS A 62 -2.36 -9.32 13.58
N ALA A 63 -1.83 -9.37 12.35
CA ALA A 63 -0.41 -9.13 12.10
C ALA A 63 0.03 -7.72 12.51
N ILE A 64 -0.80 -6.71 12.27
CA ILE A 64 -0.54 -5.32 12.68
C ILE A 64 -0.58 -5.19 14.20
N ALA A 65 -1.59 -5.77 14.86
CA ALA A 65 -1.71 -5.77 16.32
C ALA A 65 -0.47 -6.43 16.96
N ASP A 66 -0.07 -7.61 16.48
CA ASP A 66 1.10 -8.34 16.96
C ASP A 66 2.40 -7.51 16.79
N ALA A 67 2.53 -6.74 15.69
CA ALA A 67 3.72 -5.95 15.40
C ALA A 67 3.78 -4.59 16.12
N THR A 68 2.63 -4.01 16.47
CA THR A 68 2.54 -2.64 17.00
C THR A 68 2.11 -2.56 18.46
N GLY A 69 1.52 -3.62 19.01
CA GLY A 69 0.90 -3.62 20.34
C GLY A 69 -0.46 -2.93 20.40
N ALA A 70 -1.03 -2.51 19.26
CA ALA A 70 -2.37 -1.96 19.20
C ALA A 70 -3.45 -3.05 19.37
N GLU A 71 -4.66 -2.65 19.76
CA GLU A 71 -5.80 -3.58 19.92
C GLU A 71 -6.27 -4.18 18.57
N ALA A 72 -6.09 -3.43 17.49
CA ALA A 72 -6.43 -3.84 16.12
C ALA A 72 -5.63 -3.02 15.10
N GLY A 73 -5.59 -3.48 13.85
CA GLY A 73 -5.03 -2.75 12.73
C GLY A 73 -5.86 -2.86 11.46
N PHE A 74 -5.67 -1.92 10.54
CA PHE A 74 -6.36 -1.94 9.25
C PHE A 74 -5.41 -1.51 8.13
N VAL A 75 -5.40 -2.28 7.03
CA VAL A 75 -4.66 -1.94 5.82
C VAL A 75 -5.55 -1.08 4.93
N SER A 76 -5.12 0.15 4.65
CA SER A 76 -5.79 1.06 3.73
C SER A 76 -4.95 1.28 2.46
N GLY A 77 -5.49 2.02 1.49
CA GLY A 77 -4.77 2.37 0.24
C GLY A 77 -3.58 3.31 0.43
N GLY A 78 -3.25 3.70 1.66
CA GLY A 78 -2.17 4.60 2.03
C GLY A 78 -2.59 5.56 3.14
N SER A 79 -1.64 6.30 3.72
CA SER A 79 -1.88 7.13 4.91
C SER A 79 -3.01 8.14 4.73
N ALA A 80 -3.10 8.80 3.56
CA ALA A 80 -4.19 9.75 3.27
C ALA A 80 -5.57 9.08 3.31
N SER A 81 -5.70 7.87 2.74
CA SER A 81 -6.95 7.11 2.81
C SER A 81 -7.28 6.66 4.24
N GLY A 82 -6.26 6.33 5.04
CA GLY A 82 -6.41 6.04 6.47
C GLY A 82 -6.99 7.22 7.24
N LEU A 83 -6.54 8.45 6.98
CA LEU A 83 -7.09 9.67 7.58
C LEU A 83 -8.56 9.88 7.20
N VAL A 84 -8.91 9.67 5.93
CA VAL A 84 -10.30 9.77 5.46
C VAL A 84 -11.19 8.74 6.15
N LEU A 85 -10.75 7.49 6.22
CA LEU A 85 -11.49 6.41 6.89
C LEU A 85 -11.64 6.67 8.40
N GLN A 86 -10.61 7.24 9.05
CA GLN A 86 -10.68 7.63 10.45
C GLN A 86 -11.73 8.71 10.68
N ALA A 87 -11.75 9.76 9.86
CA ALA A 87 -12.75 10.82 9.94
C ALA A 87 -14.17 10.27 9.71
N ALA A 88 -14.35 9.44 8.68
CA ALA A 88 -15.60 8.76 8.40
C ALA A 88 -16.10 7.90 9.58
N ALA A 89 -15.20 7.15 10.22
CA ALA A 89 -15.53 6.31 11.38
C ALA A 89 -15.98 7.14 12.58
N VAL A 90 -15.35 8.29 12.84
CA VAL A 90 -15.76 9.20 13.93
C VAL A 90 -17.13 9.83 13.65
N VAL A 91 -17.39 10.23 12.40
CA VAL A 91 -18.65 10.89 12.01
C VAL A 91 -19.83 9.92 11.99
N ALA A 92 -19.67 8.75 11.38
CA ALA A 92 -20.74 7.74 11.27
C ALA A 92 -20.90 6.90 12.56
N GLY A 93 -19.83 6.73 13.34
CA GLY A 93 -19.80 5.82 14.47
C GLY A 93 -20.06 4.38 14.03
N SER A 94 -20.81 3.62 14.84
CA SER A 94 -21.15 2.22 14.58
C SER A 94 -22.52 2.04 13.90
N ASP A 95 -23.06 3.08 13.28
CA ASP A 95 -24.41 3.08 12.69
C ASP A 95 -24.36 2.84 11.17
N PRO A 96 -24.82 1.67 10.68
CA PRO A 96 -24.78 1.34 9.25
C PRO A 96 -25.61 2.28 8.37
N ALA A 97 -26.67 2.90 8.90
CA ALA A 97 -27.46 3.85 8.13
C ALA A 97 -26.66 5.12 7.86
N ARG A 98 -25.95 5.64 8.88
CA ARG A 98 -25.04 6.79 8.72
C ARG A 98 -23.83 6.48 7.86
N MET A 99 -23.25 5.29 7.97
CA MET A 99 -22.15 4.88 7.08
C MET A 99 -22.55 4.91 5.60
N ARG A 100 -23.78 4.47 5.27
CA ARG A 100 -24.31 4.47 3.89
C ARG A 100 -24.60 5.86 3.34
N LEU A 101 -24.79 6.85 4.22
CA LEU A 101 -25.07 8.23 3.82
C LEU A 101 -23.80 9.03 3.55
N LEU A 102 -22.62 8.57 3.99
CA LEU A 102 -21.37 9.26 3.72
C LEU A 102 -21.11 9.44 2.21
N PRO A 103 -20.64 10.62 1.77
CA PRO A 103 -20.24 11.78 2.58
C PRO A 103 -21.38 12.78 2.88
N ASP A 104 -22.60 12.51 2.42
CA ASP A 104 -23.77 13.36 2.60
C ASP A 104 -24.39 13.13 3.99
N THR A 105 -23.79 13.76 5.01
CA THR A 105 -24.18 13.63 6.42
C THR A 105 -25.26 14.60 6.86
#